data_AF-A0A432MPN0-F1
#
_entry.id   AF-A0A432MPN0-F1
#
_cell.length_a   1.000
_cell.length_b   1.000
_cell.length_c   1.000
_cell.angle_alpha   90.00
_cell.angle_beta   90.00
_cell.angle_gamma   90.00
#
_symmetry.space_group_name_H-M   'P 1'
#
loop_
_entity.id
_entity.type
_entity.pdbx_description
1 polymer ?
#
loop_
_entity_poly.entity_id
_entity_poly.type
_entity_poly.pdbx_seq_one_letter_code
_entity_poly.pdbx_strand_id
1 'polypeptide(L)'
;MDLIVVGIIVLILYAAVRLIGAIGSGLSGARYRAYRALAKRYRGRYEHRGLVDPPTVSFWHNGSSVRVGLAPVVPGQPSPPRTRVVARFSSGLPFRFELFPIQRPSPKQTPRGTRLVRTGDPVFDRQYVVRANDPEIARELLERPEARSAIENLRRLAPPAGMLVSTSPERLLVQVDRNLGTSVAALDAAVRESLVLHDLLRLGVAERMAEGIAIVEDPPEAEAEAEAETGPPICKVCNEPILPGEDRVSCSSCRTPHHRDCWNFVGTCSIYGCQGKRCVPS
;
A
#
# COMPACT_ATOMS: atom_id res chain seq x y z
N MET A 1 70.32 -10.30 6.46
CA MET A 1 69.16 -11.22 6.45
C MET A 1 67.86 -10.48 6.77
N ASP A 2 67.88 -9.46 7.63
CA ASP A 2 66.66 -8.81 8.13
C ASP A 2 65.82 -8.11 7.04
N LEU A 3 66.45 -7.46 6.06
CA LEU A 3 65.73 -6.82 4.94
C LEU A 3 64.96 -7.82 4.07
N ILE A 4 65.49 -9.05 3.90
CA ILE A 4 64.85 -10.10 3.11
C ILE A 4 63.62 -10.64 3.85
N VAL A 5 63.75 -10.85 5.17
CA VAL A 5 62.64 -11.30 6.03
C VAL A 5 61.51 -10.26 6.05
N VAL A 6 61.85 -8.97 6.22
CA VAL A 6 60.87 -7.88 6.16
C VAL A 6 60.19 -7.82 4.79
N GLY A 7 60.94 -7.95 3.70
CA GLY A 7 60.38 -7.99 2.34
C GLY A 7 59.38 -9.14 2.12
N ILE A 8 59.71 -10.34 2.63
CA ILE A 8 58.81 -11.51 2.56
C ILE A 8 57.54 -11.27 3.37
N ILE A 9 57.64 -10.72 4.58
CA ILE A 9 56.47 -10.42 5.42
C ILE A 9 55.52 -9.43 4.74
N VAL A 10 56.06 -8.35 4.15
CA VAL A 10 55.26 -7.36 3.41
C VAL A 10 54.57 -7.98 2.20
N LEU A 11 55.26 -8.83 1.44
CA LEU A 11 54.69 -9.55 0.30
C LEU A 11 53.56 -10.51 0.72
N ILE A 12 53.73 -11.25 1.81
CA ILE A 12 52.70 -12.14 2.36
C ILE A 12 51.47 -11.35 2.80
N LEU A 13 51.66 -10.25 3.54
CA LEU A 13 50.58 -9.36 3.97
C LEU A 13 49.83 -8.79 2.76
N TYR A 14 50.55 -8.31 1.75
CA TYR A 14 49.95 -7.80 0.53
C TYR A 14 49.15 -8.87 -0.22
N ALA A 15 49.70 -10.08 -0.36
CA ALA A 15 49.02 -11.20 -0.99
C ALA A 15 47.76 -11.61 -0.19
N ALA A 16 47.83 -11.62 1.14
CA ALA A 16 46.69 -11.92 2.02
C ALA A 16 45.58 -10.87 1.87
N VAL A 17 45.91 -9.57 1.87
CA VAL A 17 44.93 -8.48 1.66
C VAL A 17 44.29 -8.59 0.27
N ARG A 18 45.07 -8.86 -0.77
CA ARG A 18 44.56 -9.11 -2.14
C ARG A 18 43.64 -10.32 -2.21
N LEU A 19 44.02 -11.43 -1.57
CA LEU A 19 43.23 -12.66 -1.55
C LEU A 19 41.91 -12.46 -0.79
N ILE A 20 41.95 -11.81 0.37
CA ILE A 20 40.75 -11.45 1.15
C ILE A 20 39.85 -10.52 0.33
N GLY A 21 40.42 -9.54 -0.37
CA GLY A 21 39.68 -8.66 -1.27
C GLY A 21 39.04 -9.42 -2.44
N ALA A 22 39.76 -10.35 -3.07
CA ALA A 22 39.26 -11.17 -4.17
C ALA A 22 38.13 -12.10 -3.71
N ILE A 23 38.32 -12.81 -2.59
CA ILE A 23 37.30 -13.68 -1.97
C ILE A 23 36.09 -12.85 -1.57
N GLY A 24 36.29 -11.69 -0.93
CA GLY A 24 35.22 -10.76 -0.56
C GLY A 24 34.45 -10.25 -1.78
N SER A 25 35.15 -9.93 -2.87
CA SER A 25 34.54 -9.46 -4.14
C SER A 25 33.77 -10.57 -4.86
N GLY A 26 34.27 -11.82 -4.85
CA GLY A 26 33.59 -12.97 -5.44
C GLY A 26 32.32 -13.34 -4.68
N LEU A 27 32.41 -13.37 -3.34
CA LEU A 27 31.27 -13.63 -2.46
C LEU A 27 30.22 -12.51 -2.54
N SER A 28 30.63 -11.25 -2.60
CA SER A 28 29.71 -10.12 -2.75
C SER A 28 29.13 -10.01 -4.18
N GLY A 29 29.94 -10.28 -5.21
CA GLY A 29 29.50 -10.30 -6.60
C GLY A 29 28.44 -11.39 -6.86
N ALA A 30 28.58 -12.56 -6.23
CA ALA A 30 27.56 -13.60 -6.25
C ALA A 30 26.26 -13.14 -5.54
N ARG A 31 26.38 -12.46 -4.39
CA ARG A 31 25.22 -11.93 -3.63
C ARG A 31 24.40 -10.90 -4.40
N TYR A 32 24.99 -10.18 -5.35
CA TYR A 32 24.31 -9.12 -6.10
C TYR A 32 23.92 -9.50 -7.53
N ARG A 33 24.21 -10.74 -7.95
CA ARG A 33 23.92 -11.21 -9.31
C ARG A 33 22.42 -11.14 -9.63
N ALA A 34 21.56 -11.50 -8.69
CA ALA A 34 20.10 -11.47 -8.87
C ALA A 34 19.59 -10.06 -9.16
N TYR A 35 20.02 -9.06 -8.40
CA TYR A 35 19.60 -7.67 -8.59
C TYR A 35 20.13 -7.08 -9.91
N ARG A 36 21.36 -7.37 -10.31
CA ARG A 36 21.88 -6.92 -11.62
C ARG A 36 21.13 -7.56 -12.79
N ALA A 37 20.84 -8.86 -12.70
CA ALA A 37 20.04 -9.57 -13.70
C ALA A 37 18.62 -8.99 -13.78
N LEU A 38 18.02 -8.71 -12.63
CA LEU A 38 16.70 -8.07 -12.53
C LEU A 38 16.71 -6.68 -13.19
N ALA A 39 17.69 -5.83 -12.86
CA ALA A 39 17.84 -4.52 -13.48
C ALA A 39 17.97 -4.62 -15.00
N LYS A 40 18.76 -5.56 -15.51
CA LYS A 40 18.88 -5.80 -16.96
C LYS A 40 17.54 -6.21 -17.58
N ARG A 41 16.81 -7.14 -16.95
CA ARG A 41 15.54 -7.67 -17.47
C ARG A 41 14.45 -6.60 -17.55
N TYR A 42 14.30 -5.82 -16.48
CA TYR A 42 13.27 -4.78 -16.38
C TYR A 42 13.75 -3.41 -16.87
N ARG A 43 14.91 -3.34 -17.54
CA ARG A 43 15.55 -2.10 -18.00
C ARG A 43 15.62 -1.03 -16.89
N GLY A 44 15.90 -1.49 -15.67
CA GLY A 44 15.95 -0.69 -14.45
C GLY A 44 17.34 -0.22 -14.09
N ARG A 45 17.40 0.61 -13.05
CA ARG A 45 18.62 1.07 -12.40
C ARG A 45 18.93 0.22 -11.17
N TYR A 46 20.11 -0.39 -11.17
CA TYR A 46 20.68 -1.02 -9.98
C TYR A 46 21.40 0.04 -9.12
N GLU A 47 21.08 0.09 -7.83
CA GLU A 47 21.70 0.98 -6.85
C GLU A 47 22.28 0.17 -5.69
N HIS A 48 23.52 0.50 -5.33
CA HIS A 48 24.22 -0.08 -4.18
C HIS A 48 24.96 1.07 -3.47
N ARG A 49 24.57 1.37 -2.23
CA ARG A 49 25.10 2.51 -1.45
C ARG A 49 26.11 2.00 -0.40
N GLY A 50 27.26 1.54 -0.87
CA GLY A 50 28.36 1.10 -0.01
C GLY A 50 28.17 -0.30 0.59
N LEU A 51 29.07 -0.70 1.49
CA LEU A 51 29.17 -2.07 1.98
C LEU A 51 28.00 -2.52 2.87
N VAL A 52 27.29 -1.58 3.49
CA VAL A 52 26.26 -1.85 4.50
C VAL A 52 24.85 -1.78 3.92
N ASP A 53 24.61 -0.90 2.95
CA ASP A 53 23.26 -0.75 2.40
C ASP A 53 22.88 -1.93 1.50
N PRO A 54 21.66 -2.47 1.66
CA PRO A 54 21.20 -3.55 0.81
C PRO A 54 21.07 -3.08 -0.64
N PRO A 55 21.37 -3.95 -1.61
CA PRO A 55 21.17 -3.65 -3.02
C PRO A 55 19.69 -3.35 -3.31
N THR A 56 19.46 -2.39 -4.19
CA THR A 56 18.11 -2.08 -4.68
C THR A 56 18.09 -1.96 -6.18
N VAL A 57 16.94 -2.27 -6.77
CA VAL A 57 16.67 -2.11 -8.20
C VAL A 57 15.42 -1.26 -8.33
N SER A 58 15.46 -0.28 -9.23
CA SER A 58 14.31 0.56 -9.53
C SER A 58 14.01 0.55 -11.03
N PHE A 59 12.74 0.51 -11.40
CA PHE A 59 12.28 0.59 -12.79
C PHE A 59 10.85 1.14 -12.85
N TRP A 60 10.35 1.37 -14.06
CA TRP A 60 8.98 1.83 -14.30
C TRP A 60 8.12 0.68 -14.82
N HIS A 61 6.87 0.59 -14.36
CA HIS A 61 5.88 -0.38 -14.82
C HIS A 61 4.49 0.24 -14.81
N ASN A 62 3.84 0.33 -15.99
CA ASN A 62 2.47 0.84 -16.16
C ASN A 62 2.17 2.13 -15.37
N GLY A 63 3.06 3.14 -15.51
CA GLY A 63 2.93 4.44 -14.84
C GLY A 63 3.32 4.44 -13.35
N SER A 64 3.76 3.31 -12.79
CA SER A 64 4.21 3.21 -11.40
C SER A 64 5.73 3.07 -11.31
N SER A 65 6.32 3.67 -10.28
CA SER A 65 7.74 3.47 -9.96
C SER A 65 7.89 2.25 -9.06
N VAL A 66 8.60 1.23 -9.53
CA VAL A 66 8.82 -0.03 -8.81
C VAL A 66 10.21 -0.04 -8.21
N ARG A 67 10.30 -0.33 -6.90
CA ARG A 67 11.55 -0.50 -6.16
C ARG A 67 11.58 -1.90 -5.53
N VAL A 68 12.63 -2.65 -5.83
CA VAL A 68 12.89 -4.00 -5.34
C VAL A 68 14.14 -3.97 -4.47
N GLY A 69 14.07 -4.56 -3.29
CA GLY A 69 15.20 -4.54 -2.35
C GLY A 69 14.95 -5.37 -1.10
N LEU A 70 15.90 -5.35 -0.16
CA LEU A 70 15.67 -5.91 1.17
C LEU A 70 14.97 -4.89 2.06
N ALA A 71 14.09 -5.38 2.93
CA ALA A 71 13.52 -4.60 4.01
C ALA A 71 14.65 -4.12 4.94
N PRO A 72 14.60 -2.86 5.42
CA PRO A 72 15.54 -2.41 6.43
C PRO A 72 15.40 -3.28 7.69
N VAL A 73 16.55 -3.63 8.27
CA VAL A 73 16.62 -4.32 9.55
C VAL A 73 16.43 -3.26 10.64
N VAL A 74 15.45 -3.46 11.51
CA VAL A 74 15.27 -2.58 12.67
C VAL A 74 16.30 -2.99 13.72
N PRO A 75 17.18 -2.09 14.19
CA PRO A 75 18.14 -2.40 15.24
C PRO A 75 17.46 -3.00 16.48
N GLY A 76 18.04 -4.05 17.05
CA GLY A 76 17.49 -4.71 18.24
C GLY A 76 16.39 -5.75 17.97
N GLN A 77 15.93 -5.91 16.73
CA GLN A 77 14.98 -6.96 16.39
C GLN A 77 15.63 -8.02 15.48
N PRO A 78 15.80 -9.28 15.94
CA PRO A 78 16.26 -10.36 15.07
C PRO A 78 15.14 -10.70 14.09
N SER A 79 15.11 -10.01 12.96
CA SER A 79 14.23 -10.34 11.84
C SER A 79 15.05 -11.03 10.76
N PRO A 80 14.60 -12.16 10.22
CA PRO A 80 15.19 -12.68 9.00
C PRO A 80 15.12 -11.61 7.90
N PRO A 81 16.09 -11.58 6.97
CA PRO A 81 16.07 -10.65 5.85
C PRO A 81 14.83 -10.89 4.98
N ARG A 82 14.16 -9.81 4.58
CA ARG A 82 12.88 -9.87 3.85
C ARG A 82 13.03 -9.16 2.53
N THR A 83 12.58 -9.76 1.44
CA THR A 83 12.54 -9.11 0.13
C THR A 83 11.26 -8.30 0.01
N ARG A 84 11.34 -7.10 -0.55
CA ARG A 84 10.20 -6.23 -0.81
C ARG A 84 10.18 -5.82 -2.28
N VAL A 85 8.99 -5.84 -2.85
CA VAL A 85 8.64 -5.20 -4.12
C VAL A 85 7.64 -4.10 -3.79
N VAL A 86 8.01 -2.85 -4.08
CA VAL A 86 7.19 -1.68 -3.80
C VAL A 86 6.89 -0.98 -5.11
N ALA A 87 5.63 -0.98 -5.54
CA ALA A 87 5.17 -0.21 -6.71
C ALA A 87 4.42 1.02 -6.23
N ARG A 88 4.96 2.22 -6.47
CA ARG A 88 4.32 3.50 -6.14
C ARG A 88 3.47 3.98 -7.29
N PHE A 89 2.19 4.23 -7.04
CA PHE A 89 1.23 4.72 -8.02
C PHE A 89 1.47 6.22 -8.26
N SER A 90 1.59 6.64 -9.52
CA SER A 90 1.79 8.05 -9.87
C SER A 90 0.57 8.94 -9.56
N SER A 91 -0.63 8.42 -9.82
CA SER A 91 -1.91 9.11 -9.63
C SER A 91 -2.59 8.78 -8.29
N GLY A 92 -1.95 7.97 -7.45
CA GLY A 92 -2.60 7.28 -6.35
C GLY A 92 -3.61 6.21 -6.80
N LEU A 93 -4.12 5.44 -5.85
CA LEU A 93 -5.14 4.41 -6.03
C LEU A 93 -6.10 4.46 -4.82
N PRO A 94 -7.38 4.84 -4.92
CA PRO A 94 -8.26 5.03 -3.74
C PRO A 94 -8.70 3.71 -3.06
N PHE A 95 -7.77 2.77 -2.91
CA PHE A 95 -8.01 1.42 -2.44
C PHE A 95 -6.96 1.04 -1.39
N ARG A 96 -7.45 0.41 -0.31
CA ARG A 96 -6.65 -0.17 0.77
C ARG A 96 -6.96 -1.65 0.82
N PHE A 97 -5.92 -2.46 0.77
CA PHE A 97 -6.03 -3.91 0.75
C PHE A 97 -4.88 -4.52 1.53
N GLU A 98 -5.16 -5.57 2.30
CA GLU A 98 -4.15 -6.40 2.93
C GLU A 98 -4.53 -7.86 2.77
N LEU A 99 -3.55 -8.66 2.37
CA LEU A 99 -3.64 -10.11 2.31
C LEU A 99 -2.39 -10.71 2.91
N PHE A 100 -2.60 -11.65 3.83
CA PHE A 100 -1.52 -12.42 4.45
C PHE A 100 -2.01 -13.80 4.89
N PRO A 101 -1.12 -14.81 4.99
CA PRO A 101 -1.47 -16.12 5.52
C PRO A 101 -2.00 -16.03 6.95
N ILE A 102 -2.97 -16.87 7.32
CA ILE A 102 -3.56 -16.87 8.67
C ILE A 102 -2.53 -17.13 9.79
N GLN A 103 -1.43 -17.80 9.48
CA GLN A 103 -0.33 -18.07 10.40
C GLN A 103 0.55 -16.84 10.68
N ARG A 104 0.41 -15.77 9.88
CA ARG A 104 1.15 -14.52 10.10
C ARG A 104 0.55 -13.78 11.30
N PRO A 105 1.36 -13.34 12.27
CA PRO A 105 0.87 -12.49 13.35
C PRO A 105 0.19 -11.25 12.77
N SER A 106 -1.06 -11.02 13.17
CA SER A 106 -1.78 -9.82 12.74
C SER A 106 -1.01 -8.57 13.21
N PRO A 107 -0.97 -7.50 12.39
CA PRO A 107 -0.41 -6.24 12.85
C PRO A 107 -1.16 -5.77 14.09
N LYS A 108 -0.44 -5.17 15.06
CA LYS A 108 -1.03 -4.68 16.32
C LYS A 108 -2.17 -3.69 16.10
N GLN A 109 -2.15 -2.98 14.97
CA GLN A 109 -3.18 -2.04 14.58
C GLN A 109 -3.64 -2.38 13.16
N THR A 110 -4.94 -2.65 13.02
CA THR A 110 -5.59 -2.79 11.73
C THR A 110 -5.56 -1.44 11.00
N PRO A 111 -5.23 -1.38 9.70
CA PRO A 111 -5.33 -0.14 8.94
C PRO A 111 -6.75 0.44 9.04
N ARG A 112 -6.83 1.73 9.37
CA ARG A 112 -8.11 2.44 9.49
C ARG A 112 -8.92 2.32 8.21
N GLY A 113 -10.22 2.11 8.36
CA GLY A 113 -11.17 2.03 7.25
C GLY A 113 -11.11 0.73 6.45
N THR A 114 -10.43 -0.31 6.94
CA THR A 114 -10.49 -1.65 6.33
C THR A 114 -11.37 -2.59 7.15
N ARG A 115 -12.09 -3.49 6.48
CA ARG A 115 -12.90 -4.55 7.07
C ARG A 115 -12.48 -5.91 6.54
N LEU A 116 -12.76 -6.98 7.30
CA LEU A 116 -12.48 -8.35 6.87
C LEU A 116 -13.33 -8.68 5.63
N VAL A 117 -12.70 -9.29 4.62
CA VAL A 117 -13.35 -9.72 3.39
C VAL A 117 -13.35 -11.24 3.34
N ARG A 118 -14.52 -11.82 3.07
CA ARG A 118 -14.67 -13.25 2.74
C ARG A 118 -14.77 -13.38 1.23
N THR A 119 -14.00 -14.29 0.66
CA THR A 119 -14.00 -14.52 -0.80
C THR A 119 -15.14 -15.43 -1.26
N GLY A 120 -15.78 -16.14 -0.33
CA GLY A 120 -16.77 -17.17 -0.66
C GLY A 120 -16.14 -18.53 -0.99
N ASP A 121 -14.82 -18.60 -1.19
CA ASP A 121 -14.10 -19.86 -1.28
C ASP A 121 -13.61 -20.30 0.12
N PRO A 122 -14.16 -21.38 0.70
CA PRO A 122 -13.81 -21.83 2.03
C PRO A 122 -12.36 -22.32 2.14
N VAL A 123 -11.72 -22.77 1.05
CA VAL A 123 -10.32 -23.19 1.07
C VAL A 123 -9.42 -21.97 1.18
N PHE A 124 -9.69 -20.94 0.37
CA PHE A 124 -8.94 -19.69 0.40
C PHE A 124 -9.10 -18.94 1.72
N ASP A 125 -10.34 -18.83 2.21
CA ASP A 125 -10.69 -18.12 3.44
C ASP A 125 -10.14 -18.79 4.72
N ARG A 126 -9.73 -20.06 4.64
CA ARG A 126 -9.00 -20.78 5.71
C ARG A 126 -7.50 -20.55 5.68
N GLN A 127 -6.95 -20.18 4.51
CA GLN A 127 -5.52 -20.01 4.31
C GLN A 127 -5.09 -18.55 4.49
N TYR A 128 -5.97 -17.61 4.16
CA TYR A 128 -5.64 -16.18 4.12
C TYR A 128 -6.60 -15.33 4.94
N VAL A 129 -6.05 -14.25 5.49
CA VAL A 129 -6.82 -13.14 6.03
C VAL A 129 -6.78 -12.02 4.99
N VAL A 130 -7.96 -11.57 4.56
CA VAL A 130 -8.12 -10.47 3.59
C VAL A 130 -8.82 -9.30 4.27
N ARG A 131 -8.27 -8.11 4.13
CA ARG A 131 -8.89 -6.87 4.62
C ARG A 131 -8.89 -5.83 3.52
N ALA A 132 -10.00 -5.11 3.36
CA ALA A 132 -10.07 -4.02 2.39
C ALA A 132 -11.03 -2.92 2.83
N ASN A 133 -10.85 -1.71 2.32
CA ASN A 133 -11.84 -0.64 2.46
C ASN A 133 -13.06 -0.88 1.55
N ASP A 134 -12.84 -1.49 0.39
CA ASP A 134 -13.87 -1.92 -0.53
C ASP A 134 -13.83 -3.46 -0.72
N PRO A 135 -14.75 -4.21 -0.08
CA PRO A 135 -14.79 -5.67 -0.22
C PRO A 135 -15.19 -6.16 -1.60
N GLU A 136 -15.89 -5.36 -2.41
CA GLU A 136 -16.34 -5.77 -3.74
C GLU A 136 -15.14 -5.84 -4.67
N ILE A 137 -14.37 -4.75 -4.77
CA ILE A 137 -13.10 -4.72 -5.51
C ILE A 137 -12.15 -5.83 -5.02
N ALA A 138 -12.09 -6.07 -3.70
CA ALA A 138 -11.25 -7.12 -3.15
C ALA A 138 -11.72 -8.53 -3.53
N ARG A 139 -13.03 -8.79 -3.56
CA ARG A 139 -13.61 -10.06 -4.01
C ARG A 139 -13.36 -10.28 -5.49
N GLU A 140 -13.69 -9.31 -6.33
CA GLU A 140 -13.45 -9.37 -7.78
C GLU A 140 -11.99 -9.59 -8.12
N LEU A 141 -11.06 -8.90 -7.43
CA LEU A 141 -9.62 -9.15 -7.57
C LEU A 141 -9.28 -10.61 -7.28
N LEU A 142 -9.83 -11.17 -6.20
CA LEU A 142 -9.52 -12.51 -5.74
C LEU A 142 -10.30 -13.60 -6.48
N GLU A 143 -11.37 -13.27 -7.19
CA GLU A 143 -12.07 -14.19 -8.10
C GLU A 143 -11.28 -14.44 -9.38
N ARG A 144 -10.42 -13.48 -9.79
CA ARG A 144 -9.54 -13.63 -10.95
C ARG A 144 -8.51 -14.75 -10.74
N PRO A 145 -8.45 -15.77 -11.64
CA PRO A 145 -7.49 -16.87 -11.53
C PRO A 145 -6.02 -16.42 -11.50
N GLU A 146 -5.70 -15.34 -12.21
CA GLU A 146 -4.36 -14.76 -12.30
C GLU A 146 -3.90 -14.20 -10.95
N ALA A 147 -4.80 -13.53 -10.22
CA ALA A 147 -4.49 -13.04 -8.87
C ALA A 147 -4.23 -14.20 -7.91
N ARG A 148 -5.09 -15.23 -7.94
CA ARG A 148 -4.91 -16.44 -7.10
C ARG A 148 -3.61 -17.15 -7.40
N SER A 149 -3.28 -17.31 -8.68
CA SER A 149 -2.02 -17.91 -9.11
C SER A 149 -0.82 -17.09 -8.61
N ALA A 150 -0.86 -15.76 -8.78
CA ALA A 150 0.21 -14.88 -8.31
C ALA A 150 0.40 -14.95 -6.78
N ILE A 151 -0.69 -14.96 -6.01
CA ILE A 151 -0.67 -15.10 -4.55
C ILE A 151 -0.05 -16.44 -4.14
N GLU A 152 -0.45 -17.54 -4.77
CA GLU A 152 0.07 -18.88 -4.47
C GLU A 152 1.55 -19.01 -4.85
N ASN A 153 1.95 -18.45 -5.99
CA ASN A 153 3.34 -18.41 -6.42
C ASN A 153 4.20 -17.61 -5.43
N LEU A 154 3.72 -16.46 -4.95
CA LEU A 154 4.39 -15.69 -3.90
C LEU A 154 4.48 -16.48 -2.59
N ARG A 155 3.41 -17.19 -2.19
CA ARG A 155 3.40 -18.03 -0.99
C ARG A 155 4.48 -19.10 -1.05
N ARG A 156 4.69 -19.75 -2.20
CA ARG A 156 5.72 -20.79 -2.40
C ARG A 156 7.16 -20.26 -2.27
N LEU A 157 7.37 -18.96 -2.46
CA LEU A 157 8.69 -18.32 -2.26
C LEU A 157 8.98 -18.00 -0.79
N ALA A 158 7.95 -18.00 0.06
CA ALA A 158 7.99 -17.62 1.46
C ALA A 158 7.92 -18.86 2.40
N PRO A 159 8.35 -18.73 3.67
CA PRO A 159 7.89 -19.64 4.70
C PRO A 159 6.36 -19.51 4.90
N PRO A 160 5.66 -20.45 5.57
CA PRO A 160 4.20 -20.49 5.63
C PRO A 160 3.50 -19.18 6.08
N ALA A 161 4.10 -18.42 7.00
CA ALA A 161 3.60 -17.12 7.48
C ALA A 161 4.26 -15.91 6.79
N GLY A 162 5.18 -16.17 5.86
CA GLY A 162 6.21 -15.24 5.42
C GLY A 162 5.83 -14.32 4.27
N MET A 163 4.55 -14.17 3.95
CA MET A 163 4.12 -13.34 2.83
C MET A 163 3.17 -12.24 3.31
N LEU A 164 3.27 -11.06 2.71
CA LEU A 164 2.32 -9.97 2.88
C LEU A 164 2.13 -9.25 1.54
N VAL A 165 0.89 -9.06 1.13
CA VAL A 165 0.48 -8.15 0.06
C VAL A 165 -0.31 -7.03 0.71
N SER A 166 0.14 -5.79 0.56
CA SER A 166 -0.49 -4.62 1.18
C SER A 166 -0.55 -3.49 0.18
N THR A 167 -1.74 -2.95 -0.05
CA THR A 167 -2.00 -1.80 -0.91
C THR A 167 -2.49 -0.66 -0.05
N SER A 168 -1.91 0.50 -0.29
CA SER A 168 -2.30 1.81 0.25
C SER A 168 -2.49 2.77 -0.92
N PRO A 169 -3.07 3.96 -0.68
CA PRO A 169 -3.32 4.85 -1.80
C PRO A 169 -2.09 5.29 -2.58
N GLU A 170 -0.91 5.24 -1.98
CA GLU A 170 0.34 5.64 -2.63
C GLU A 170 1.08 4.48 -3.28
N ARG A 171 0.84 3.24 -2.83
CA ARG A 171 1.69 2.10 -3.22
C ARG A 171 1.07 0.73 -2.95
N LEU A 172 1.47 -0.22 -3.79
CA LEU A 172 1.48 -1.65 -3.51
C LEU A 172 2.81 -2.07 -2.89
N LEU A 173 2.76 -2.85 -1.82
CA LEU A 173 3.89 -3.51 -1.16
C LEU A 173 3.64 -5.02 -1.17
N VAL A 174 4.53 -5.77 -1.80
CA VAL A 174 4.64 -7.21 -1.64
C VAL A 174 5.91 -7.52 -0.86
N GLN A 175 5.77 -8.25 0.23
CA GLN A 175 6.88 -8.66 1.10
C GLN A 175 6.93 -10.17 1.21
N VAL A 176 8.14 -10.72 1.05
CA VAL A 176 8.47 -12.12 1.26
C VAL A 176 9.55 -12.20 2.33
N ASP A 177 9.29 -12.92 3.42
CA ASP A 177 10.15 -13.04 4.61
C ASP A 177 11.32 -14.02 4.38
N ARG A 178 12.01 -13.80 3.26
CA ARG A 178 13.22 -14.49 2.82
C ARG A 178 14.08 -13.52 2.01
N ASN A 179 15.41 -13.69 2.05
CA ASN A 179 16.32 -13.03 1.12
C ASN A 179 16.28 -13.75 -0.23
N LEU A 180 15.50 -13.22 -1.18
CA LEU A 180 15.40 -13.75 -2.55
C LEU A 180 16.54 -13.25 -3.44
N GLY A 181 17.33 -12.28 -2.98
CA GLY A 181 18.50 -11.75 -3.69
C GLY A 181 19.61 -12.78 -3.94
N THR A 182 19.53 -13.95 -3.32
CA THR A 182 20.45 -15.08 -3.54
C THR A 182 20.11 -15.91 -4.77
N SER A 183 18.91 -15.76 -5.34
CA SER A 183 18.45 -16.52 -6.50
C SER A 183 17.81 -15.60 -7.54
N VAL A 184 18.40 -15.57 -8.74
CA VAL A 184 17.88 -14.78 -9.87
C VAL A 184 16.43 -15.17 -10.18
N ALA A 185 16.16 -16.47 -10.27
CA ALA A 185 14.83 -16.98 -10.61
C ALA A 185 13.78 -16.67 -9.54
N ALA A 186 14.13 -16.78 -8.26
CA ALA A 186 13.20 -16.50 -7.16
C ALA A 186 12.89 -15.01 -7.03
N LEU A 187 13.90 -14.14 -7.16
CA LEU A 187 13.72 -12.70 -7.16
C LEU A 187 12.87 -12.24 -8.34
N ASP A 188 13.18 -12.77 -9.54
CA ASP A 188 12.41 -12.51 -10.75
C ASP A 188 10.95 -12.94 -10.63
N ALA A 189 10.70 -14.15 -10.11
CA ALA A 189 9.36 -14.64 -9.86
C ALA A 189 8.61 -13.70 -8.91
N ALA A 190 9.19 -13.35 -7.76
CA ALA A 190 8.54 -12.44 -6.82
C ALA A 190 8.17 -11.10 -7.45
N VAL A 191 9.05 -10.53 -8.28
CA VAL A 191 8.77 -9.28 -9.00
C VAL A 191 7.64 -9.47 -9.99
N ARG A 192 7.72 -10.49 -10.86
CA ARG A 192 6.69 -10.78 -11.86
C ARG A 192 5.31 -10.97 -11.22
N GLU A 193 5.19 -11.82 -10.19
CA GLU A 193 3.90 -12.05 -9.52
C GLU A 193 3.38 -10.78 -8.83
N SER A 194 4.28 -9.93 -8.29
CA SER A 194 3.89 -8.63 -7.73
C SER A 194 3.35 -7.67 -8.79
N LEU A 195 3.92 -7.69 -10.01
CA LEU A 195 3.46 -6.86 -11.12
C LEU A 195 2.11 -7.34 -11.68
N VAL A 196 1.85 -8.65 -11.67
CA VAL A 196 0.51 -9.18 -12.00
C VAL A 196 -0.53 -8.62 -11.03
N LEU A 197 -0.27 -8.69 -9.72
CA LEU A 197 -1.19 -8.13 -8.73
C LEU A 197 -1.34 -6.60 -8.87
N HIS A 198 -0.26 -5.89 -9.19
CA HIS A 198 -0.30 -4.45 -9.47
C HIS A 198 -1.26 -4.13 -10.62
N ASP A 199 -1.14 -4.84 -11.74
CA ASP A 199 -1.94 -4.56 -12.94
C ASP A 199 -3.42 -4.89 -12.72
N LEU A 200 -3.72 -6.02 -12.06
CA LEU A 200 -5.08 -6.41 -11.71
C LEU A 200 -5.74 -5.43 -10.72
N LEU A 201 -4.98 -4.95 -9.72
CA LEU A 201 -5.48 -3.92 -8.79
C LEU A 201 -5.82 -2.62 -9.50
N ARG A 202 -4.96 -2.16 -10.41
CA ARG A 202 -5.22 -0.94 -11.17
C ARG A 202 -6.44 -1.09 -12.08
N LEU A 203 -6.57 -2.24 -12.73
CA LEU A 203 -7.70 -2.54 -13.58
C LEU A 203 -9.01 -2.56 -12.79
N GLY A 204 -9.09 -3.35 -11.71
CA GLY A 204 -10.33 -3.47 -10.92
C GLY A 204 -10.76 -2.16 -10.27
N VAL A 205 -9.82 -1.34 -9.79
CA VAL A 205 -10.16 -0.01 -9.27
C VAL A 205 -10.60 0.93 -10.39
N ALA A 206 -9.96 0.89 -11.57
CA ALA A 206 -10.38 1.72 -12.70
C ALA A 206 -11.77 1.34 -13.21
N GLU A 207 -12.07 0.04 -13.32
CA GLU A 207 -13.39 -0.47 -13.69
C GLU A 207 -14.45 0.00 -12.69
N ARG A 208 -14.22 -0.19 -11.38
CA ARG A 208 -15.16 0.26 -10.34
C ARG A 208 -15.36 1.77 -10.32
N MET A 209 -14.31 2.55 -10.59
CA MET A 209 -14.42 4.00 -10.69
C MET A 209 -15.17 4.44 -11.96
N ALA A 210 -15.08 3.67 -13.05
CA ALA A 210 -15.78 3.96 -14.30
C ALA A 210 -17.28 3.64 -14.22
N GLU A 211 -17.68 2.67 -13.40
CA GLU A 211 -19.09 2.39 -13.10
C GLU A 211 -19.83 3.57 -12.45
N GLY A 212 -19.08 4.52 -11.89
CA GLY A 212 -19.62 5.72 -11.26
C GLY A 212 -20.39 5.42 -9.98
N ILE A 213 -20.60 6.47 -9.18
CA ILE A 213 -21.72 6.46 -8.24
C ILE A 213 -22.91 6.81 -9.11
N ALA A 214 -23.83 5.87 -9.33
CA ALA A 214 -25.17 6.27 -9.77
C ALA A 214 -25.68 7.20 -8.66
N ILE A 215 -25.56 8.51 -8.89
CA ILE A 215 -26.34 9.48 -8.14
C ILE A 215 -27.75 9.08 -8.54
N VAL A 216 -28.46 8.45 -7.62
CA VAL A 216 -29.90 8.24 -7.77
C VAL A 216 -30.43 9.66 -7.87
N GLU A 217 -30.68 10.10 -9.10
CA GLU A 217 -31.53 11.26 -9.35
C GLU A 217 -32.87 10.80 -8.79
N ASP A 218 -33.20 11.26 -7.59
CA ASP A 218 -34.53 11.05 -7.05
C ASP A 218 -35.52 11.48 -8.13
N PRO A 219 -36.45 10.59 -8.55
CA PRO A 219 -37.40 10.95 -9.58
C PRO A 219 -38.13 12.22 -9.15
N PRO A 220 -38.39 13.18 -10.06
CA PRO A 220 -38.99 14.48 -9.72
C PRO A 220 -40.40 14.37 -9.11
N GLU A 221 -41.00 13.18 -9.14
CA GLU A 221 -42.29 12.87 -8.52
C GLU A 221 -42.17 12.43 -7.05
N ALA A 222 -40.98 12.05 -6.57
CA ALA A 222 -40.72 11.69 -5.18
C ALA A 222 -40.34 12.89 -4.30
N GLU A 223 -40.07 14.07 -4.87
CA GLU A 223 -39.75 15.28 -4.08
C GLU A 223 -40.94 15.76 -3.23
N ALA A 224 -42.18 15.51 -3.68
CA ALA A 224 -43.39 15.89 -2.93
C ALA A 224 -43.74 14.94 -1.78
N GLU A 225 -43.27 13.69 -1.80
CA GLU A 225 -43.53 12.69 -0.75
C GLU A 225 -42.30 12.45 0.16
N ALA A 226 -41.07 12.65 -0.34
CA ALA A 226 -39.83 12.45 0.42
C ALA A 226 -39.48 13.61 1.37
N GLU A 227 -40.03 14.81 1.17
CA GLU A 227 -39.96 15.90 2.18
C GLU A 227 -40.62 15.50 3.52
N ALA A 228 -41.51 14.50 3.53
CA ALA A 228 -42.13 14.01 4.75
C ALA A 228 -41.26 13.00 5.54
N GLU A 229 -40.28 12.37 4.89
CA GLU A 229 -39.45 11.32 5.51
C GLU A 229 -38.02 11.78 5.84
N THR A 230 -37.53 12.84 5.17
CA THR A 230 -36.30 13.52 5.60
C THR A 230 -36.61 14.38 6.82
N GLY A 231 -36.43 13.79 8.00
CA GLY A 231 -36.64 14.47 9.28
C GLY A 231 -35.97 15.86 9.38
N PRO A 232 -36.32 16.66 10.40
CA PRO A 232 -35.92 18.06 10.52
C PRO A 232 -34.41 18.27 10.34
N PRO A 233 -33.99 19.35 9.65
CA PRO A 233 -32.58 19.59 9.38
C PRO A 233 -31.77 19.71 10.68
N ILE A 234 -30.61 19.06 10.75
CA ILE A 234 -29.78 19.04 11.98
C ILE A 234 -28.76 20.18 11.97
N CYS A 235 -28.77 21.00 13.02
CA CYS A 235 -27.78 22.06 13.22
C CYS A 235 -26.39 21.45 13.49
N LYS A 236 -25.39 21.73 12.65
CA LYS A 236 -24.02 21.19 12.79
C LYS A 236 -23.18 21.83 13.92
N VAL A 237 -23.79 22.65 14.76
CA VAL A 237 -23.14 23.28 15.92
C VAL A 237 -23.54 22.55 17.21
N CYS A 238 -24.84 22.46 17.50
CA CYS A 238 -25.35 21.75 18.68
C CYS A 238 -25.71 20.28 18.42
N ASN A 239 -25.79 19.87 17.14
CA ASN A 239 -26.21 18.54 16.71
C ASN A 239 -27.65 18.15 17.07
N GLU A 240 -28.52 19.16 17.25
CA GLU A 240 -29.96 19.00 17.47
C GLU A 240 -30.75 19.27 16.18
N PRO A 241 -31.91 18.62 16.00
CA PRO A 241 -32.83 18.92 14.90
C PRO A 241 -33.42 20.33 15.05
N ILE A 242 -33.49 21.07 13.96
CA ILE A 242 -34.13 22.38 13.87
C ILE A 242 -35.61 22.14 13.58
N LEU A 243 -36.47 22.35 14.58
CA LEU A 243 -37.90 22.04 14.49
C LEU A 243 -38.68 23.11 13.68
N PRO A 244 -39.86 22.77 13.13
CA PRO A 244 -40.73 23.74 12.50
C PRO A 244 -41.10 24.87 13.46
N GLY A 245 -40.90 26.14 13.04
CA GLY A 245 -41.20 27.33 13.83
C GLY A 245 -40.01 27.89 14.62
N GLU A 246 -38.87 27.20 14.66
CA GLU A 246 -37.65 27.74 15.25
C GLU A 246 -36.91 28.69 14.30
N ASP A 247 -36.20 29.66 14.87
CA ASP A 247 -35.40 30.61 14.10
C ASP A 247 -34.22 29.89 13.42
N ARG A 248 -34.33 29.72 12.11
CA ARG A 248 -33.32 29.04 11.28
C ARG A 248 -32.60 29.98 10.33
N VAL A 249 -31.34 29.65 10.04
CA VAL A 249 -30.53 30.31 9.01
C VAL A 249 -29.74 29.29 8.22
N SER A 250 -29.39 29.64 6.99
CA SER A 250 -28.49 28.85 6.16
C SER A 250 -27.23 29.62 5.84
N CYS A 251 -26.08 28.93 5.80
CA CYS A 251 -24.85 29.53 5.32
C CYS A 251 -25.03 30.01 3.87
N SER A 252 -24.67 31.27 3.59
CA SER A 252 -24.75 31.82 2.22
C SER A 252 -23.83 31.11 1.21
N SER A 253 -22.79 30.43 1.68
CA SER A 253 -21.80 29.75 0.82
C SER A 253 -22.17 28.29 0.53
N CYS A 254 -22.45 27.50 1.56
CA CYS A 254 -22.66 26.05 1.43
C CYS A 254 -24.09 25.59 1.74
N ARG A 255 -25.01 26.52 2.03
CA ARG A 255 -26.43 26.28 2.35
C ARG A 255 -26.68 25.36 3.54
N THR A 256 -25.68 25.06 4.36
CA THR A 256 -25.87 24.26 5.57
C THR A 256 -26.77 25.00 6.58
N PRO A 257 -27.78 24.33 7.14
CA PRO A 257 -28.70 24.92 8.10
C PRO A 257 -28.12 24.98 9.52
N HIS A 258 -28.49 26.03 10.24
CA HIS A 258 -28.09 26.30 11.62
C HIS A 258 -29.25 26.96 12.38
N HIS A 259 -29.33 26.74 13.70
CA HIS A 259 -30.12 27.62 14.57
C HIS A 259 -29.56 29.05 14.50
N ARG A 260 -30.43 30.06 14.54
CA ARG A 260 -30.02 31.47 14.58
C ARG A 260 -29.05 31.75 15.73
N ASP A 261 -29.33 31.20 16.90
CA ASP A 261 -28.49 31.39 18.09
C ASP A 261 -27.12 30.71 17.96
N CYS A 262 -27.09 29.49 17.43
CA CYS A 262 -25.84 28.79 17.12
C CYS A 262 -24.99 29.58 16.11
N TRP A 263 -25.62 30.16 15.09
CA TRP A 263 -24.93 31.01 14.13
C TRP A 263 -24.37 32.28 14.77
N ASN A 264 -25.16 32.96 15.60
CA ASN A 264 -24.73 34.16 16.30
C ASN A 264 -23.60 33.89 17.29
N PHE A 265 -23.64 32.74 17.98
CA PHE A 265 -22.61 32.30 18.91
C PHE A 265 -21.29 31.98 18.22
N VAL A 266 -21.30 31.21 17.13
CA VAL A 266 -20.09 30.82 16.39
C VAL A 266 -19.58 31.94 15.46
N GLY A 267 -20.49 32.76 14.93
CA GLY A 267 -20.22 33.85 13.99
C GLY A 267 -19.84 33.43 12.57
N THR A 268 -19.70 32.12 12.31
CA THR A 268 -19.29 31.55 11.01
C THR A 268 -19.86 30.14 10.81
N CYS A 269 -19.77 29.60 9.59
CA CYS A 269 -20.20 28.24 9.30
C CYS A 269 -19.29 27.18 9.94
N SER A 270 -19.87 26.17 10.59
CA SER A 270 -19.12 25.10 11.26
C SER A 270 -18.67 23.93 10.36
N ILE A 271 -19.01 23.97 9.07
CA ILE A 271 -18.63 22.90 8.14
C ILE A 271 -17.14 22.98 7.82
N TYR A 272 -16.45 21.84 7.97
CA TYR A 272 -15.04 21.71 7.61
C TYR A 272 -14.81 22.13 6.15
N GLY A 273 -13.93 23.12 5.95
CA GLY A 273 -13.60 23.66 4.63
C GLY A 273 -14.49 24.82 4.16
N CYS A 274 -15.62 25.09 4.82
CA CYS A 274 -16.44 26.26 4.51
C CYS A 274 -15.94 27.49 5.27
N GLN A 275 -15.77 28.62 4.57
CA GLN A 275 -15.35 29.91 5.17
C GLN A 275 -16.48 30.94 5.21
N GLY A 276 -17.74 30.48 5.14
CA GLY A 276 -18.91 31.36 5.09
C GLY A 276 -19.08 32.17 6.38
N LYS A 277 -19.07 33.51 6.26
CA LYS A 277 -19.30 34.47 7.36
C LYS A 277 -20.67 35.17 7.31
N ARG A 278 -21.46 34.87 6.28
CA ARG A 278 -22.81 35.43 6.10
C ARG A 278 -23.82 34.30 6.07
N CYS A 279 -24.95 34.49 6.75
CA CYS A 279 -26.10 33.63 6.63
C CYS A 279 -27.24 34.33 5.88
N VAL A 280 -28.15 33.54 5.35
CA VAL A 280 -29.42 33.98 4.79
C VAL A 280 -30.56 33.37 5.62
N PRO A 281 -31.66 34.10 5.84
CA PRO A 281 -32.89 33.50 6.37
C PRO A 281 -33.30 32.34 5.48
N SER A 282 -33.84 31.27 6.07
CA SER A 282 -34.29 30.06 5.35
C SER A 282 -35.77 29.84 5.52
#